data_AF-A0A257R7X8-F1
#
_entry.id   AF-A0A257R7X8-F1
#
_cell.length_a   1.000
_cell.length_b   1.000
_cell.length_c   1.000
_cell.angle_alpha   90.00
_cell.angle_beta   90.00
_cell.angle_gamma   90.00
#
_symmetry.space_group_name_H-M   'P 1'
#
loop_
_entity.id
_entity.type
_entity.pdbx_description
1 polymer ?
#
loop_
_entity_poly.entity_id
_entity_poly.type
_entity_poly.pdbx_seq_one_letter_code
_entity_poly.pdbx_strand_id
1 'polypeptide(L)'
;LKIPGETQTGKLFRLRGKGIKSVRGHGVGDLLCQVVVETPVSLSKEQKDKLAEWQQGLDEDKRKHLPKLNSWFNGVMKFFEDLKF
;
A
#
# COMPACT_ATOMS: atom_id res chain seq x y z
N LEU A 1 5.62 -15.98 4.80
CA LEU A 1 5.36 -14.75 4.02
C LEU A 1 6.28 -13.67 4.58
N LYS A 2 7.22 -13.14 3.80
CA LYS A 2 8.09 -12.03 4.23
C LYS A 2 7.55 -10.74 3.59
N ILE A 3 7.14 -9.79 4.42
CA ILE A 3 6.65 -8.48 3.95
C ILE A 3 7.87 -7.55 3.89
N PRO A 4 8.26 -7.05 2.71
CA PRO A 4 9.34 -6.07 2.61
C PRO A 4 8.94 -4.75 3.26
N GLY A 5 9.92 -3.99 3.75
CA GLY A 5 9.71 -2.63 4.23
C GLY A 5 9.01 -1.76 3.19
N GLU A 6 8.34 -0.71 3.66
CA GLU A 6 7.63 0.26 2.79
C GLU A 6 6.46 -0.32 1.97
N THR A 7 5.99 -1.53 2.34
CA THR A 7 4.83 -2.14 1.71
C THR A 7 3.57 -1.30 1.95
N GLN A 8 2.96 -0.87 0.85
CA GLN A 8 1.71 -0.12 0.88
C GLN A 8 0.49 -1.02 1.14
N THR A 9 -0.51 -0.46 1.80
CA THR A 9 -1.83 -1.09 1.95
C THR A 9 -2.44 -1.39 0.58
N GLY A 10 -3.08 -2.56 0.46
CA GLY A 10 -3.64 -3.09 -0.78
C GLY A 10 -2.69 -3.96 -1.61
N LYS A 11 -1.39 -4.03 -1.27
CA LYS A 11 -0.42 -4.89 -1.97
C LYS A 11 -0.81 -6.35 -1.83
N LEU A 12 -0.81 -7.08 -2.96
CA LEU A 12 -1.11 -8.51 -3.01
C LEU A 12 0.19 -9.33 -3.01
N PHE A 13 0.24 -10.34 -2.15
CA PHE A 13 1.31 -11.33 -2.11
C PHE A 13 0.75 -12.70 -2.49
N ARG A 14 1.39 -13.34 -3.47
CA ARG A 14 1.01 -14.68 -3.93
C ARG A 14 1.82 -15.74 -3.20
N LEU A 15 1.13 -16.58 -2.44
CA LEU A 15 1.68 -17.77 -1.80
C LEU A 15 1.40 -18.98 -2.68
N ARG A 16 2.43 -19.41 -3.40
CA ARG A 16 2.32 -20.53 -4.35
C ARG A 16 2.00 -21.84 -3.66
N GLY A 17 1.00 -22.57 -4.14
CA GLY A 17 0.63 -23.90 -3.62
C GLY A 17 0.07 -23.88 -2.19
N LYS A 18 -0.38 -22.71 -1.71
CA LYS A 18 -1.04 -22.55 -0.40
C LYS A 18 -2.55 -22.27 -0.51
N GLY A 19 -3.09 -22.32 -1.72
CA GLY A 19 -4.52 -22.20 -1.97
C GLY A 19 -5.23 -23.54 -1.81
N ILE A 20 -6.48 -23.58 -2.29
CA ILE A 20 -7.35 -24.75 -2.12
C ILE A 20 -6.93 -25.86 -3.09
N LYS A 21 -6.94 -27.11 -2.61
CA LYS A 21 -6.73 -28.29 -3.46
C LYS A 21 -7.95 -28.53 -4.33
N SER A 22 -7.75 -28.75 -5.63
CA SER A 22 -8.85 -29.03 -6.53
C SER A 22 -9.55 -30.35 -6.18
N VAL A 23 -10.88 -30.35 -6.16
CA VAL A 23 -11.71 -31.53 -5.88
C VAL A 23 -11.71 -32.49 -7.07
N ARG A 24 -11.59 -31.97 -8.30
CA ARG A 24 -11.74 -32.72 -9.56
C ARG A 24 -10.45 -32.84 -10.37
N GLY A 25 -9.31 -32.40 -9.86
CA GLY A 25 -8.06 -32.40 -10.61
C GLY A 25 -6.82 -32.47 -9.74
N HIS A 26 -5.66 -32.60 -10.39
CA HIS A 26 -4.36 -32.60 -9.74
C HIS A 26 -3.80 -31.18 -9.68
N GLY A 27 -3.86 -30.56 -8.50
CA GLY A 27 -3.26 -29.25 -8.27
C GLY A 27 -3.71 -28.61 -6.96
N VAL A 28 -2.79 -27.88 -6.34
CA VAL A 28 -3.08 -26.98 -5.22
C VAL A 28 -3.02 -25.56 -5.78
N GLY A 29 -4.08 -24.79 -5.59
CA GLY A 29 -4.12 -23.39 -6.00
C GLY A 29 -3.14 -22.52 -5.22
N ASP A 30 -3.18 -21.22 -5.50
CA ASP A 30 -2.40 -20.22 -4.79
C ASP A 30 -3.28 -19.44 -3.80
N LEU A 31 -2.68 -18.98 -2.71
CA LEU A 31 -3.32 -18.06 -1.78
C LEU A 31 -2.84 -16.65 -2.07
N LEU A 32 -3.77 -15.74 -2.34
CA LEU A 32 -3.50 -14.31 -2.48
C LEU A 32 -3.77 -13.63 -1.14
N CYS A 33 -2.72 -13.06 -0.55
CA CYS A 33 -2.81 -12.29 0.69
C CYS A 33 -2.77 -10.79 0.36
N GLN A 34 -3.84 -10.07 0.70
CA GLN A 34 -3.86 -8.61 0.63
C GLN A 34 -3.38 -8.02 1.95
N VAL A 35 -2.43 -7.09 1.88
CA VAL A 35 -1.98 -6.36 3.06
C VAL A 35 -2.96 -5.24 3.39
N VAL A 36 -3.39 -5.18 4.64
CA VAL A 36 -4.20 -4.09 5.20
C VAL A 36 -3.43 -3.49 6.36
N VAL A 37 -3.17 -2.18 6.29
CA VAL A 37 -2.59 -1.43 7.41
C VAL A 37 -3.73 -0.84 8.21
N GLU A 38 -3.90 -1.30 9.44
CA GLU A 38 -4.88 -0.76 10.38
C GLU A 38 -4.32 0.51 11.05
N THR A 39 -5.13 1.57 11.11
CA THR A 39 -4.76 2.80 11.81
C THR A 39 -5.15 2.70 13.28
N PRO A 40 -4.22 2.86 14.23
CA PRO A 40 -4.52 2.69 15.64
C PRO A 40 -5.43 3.80 16.18
N VAL A 41 -6.26 3.44 17.15
CA VAL A 41 -7.17 4.35 17.87
C VAL A 41 -6.77 4.48 19.34
N SER A 42 -7.28 5.51 20.02
CA SER A 42 -7.08 5.72 21.47
C SER A 42 -5.60 5.83 21.90
N LEU A 43 -4.83 6.65 21.18
CA LEU A 43 -3.40 6.85 21.44
C LEU A 43 -3.14 7.65 22.72
N SER A 44 -2.11 7.25 23.47
CA SER A 44 -1.56 7.99 24.61
C SER A 44 -0.92 9.31 24.15
N LYS A 45 -0.62 10.20 25.11
CA LYS A 45 0.06 11.48 24.81
C LYS A 45 1.40 11.26 24.12
N GLU A 46 2.26 10.40 24.68
CA GLU A 46 3.58 10.09 24.14
C GLU A 46 3.51 9.53 22.70
N GLN A 47 2.51 8.67 22.40
CA GLN A 47 2.33 8.13 21.06
C GLN A 47 1.94 9.21 20.04
N LYS A 48 1.11 10.17 20.45
CA LYS A 48 0.74 11.32 19.61
C LYS A 48 1.94 12.24 19.36
N ASP A 49 2.75 12.47 20.38
CA ASP A 49 3.95 13.32 20.27
C ASP A 49 4.95 12.72 19.25
N LYS A 50 5.19 11.40 19.29
CA LYS A 50 6.03 10.71 18.30
C LYS A 50 5.48 10.78 16.88
N LEU A 51 4.16 10.70 16.70
CA LEU A 51 3.54 10.86 15.38
C LEU A 51 3.70 12.29 14.85
N ALA A 52 3.64 13.31 15.72
CA ALA A 52 3.86 14.70 15.34
C ALA A 52 5.31 14.97 14.92
N GLU A 53 6.28 14.43 15.66
CA GLU A 53 7.71 14.50 15.29
C GLU A 53 7.96 13.81 13.94
N TRP A 54 7.39 12.61 13.75
CA TRP A 54 7.49 11.91 12.48
C TRP A 54 6.87 12.69 11.31
N GLN A 55 5.71 13.32 11.54
CA GLN A 55 5.05 14.15 10.53
C GLN A 55 5.92 15.34 10.11
N GLN A 56 6.64 15.99 11.04
CA GLN A 56 7.53 17.10 10.72
C GLN A 56 8.64 16.67 9.74
N GLY A 57 9.25 15.50 9.97
CA GLY A 57 10.27 14.95 9.06
C GLY A 57 9.74 14.59 7.67
N LEU A 58 8.46 14.20 7.54
CA LEU A 58 7.84 13.91 6.25
C LEU A 58 7.52 15.17 5.43
N ASP A 59 7.29 16.29 6.12
CA ASP A 59 6.85 17.54 5.50
C ASP A 59 7.96 18.24 4.69
N GLU A 60 9.23 17.92 4.95
CA GLU A 60 10.37 18.42 4.18
C GLU A 60 10.42 17.81 2.76
N ASP A 61 9.83 16.62 2.57
CA ASP A 61 9.94 15.82 1.35
C ASP A 61 8.57 15.26 0.88
N LYS A 62 7.49 16.05 1.01
CA LYS A 62 6.08 15.64 0.74
C LYS A 62 5.87 14.89 -0.59
N ARG A 63 6.63 15.23 -1.63
CA ARG A 63 6.52 14.58 -2.95
C ARG A 63 7.09 13.16 -2.97
N LYS A 64 8.01 12.78 -2.08
CA LYS A 64 8.65 11.46 -2.08
C LYS A 64 7.84 10.41 -1.31
N HIS A 65 7.15 10.82 -0.25
CA HIS A 65 6.50 9.88 0.69
C HIS A 65 5.03 9.57 0.39
N LEU A 66 4.42 10.22 -0.61
CA LEU A 66 3.00 10.10 -0.96
C LEU A 66 2.80 9.52 -2.38
N PRO A 67 3.06 8.21 -2.60
CA PRO A 67 3.07 7.61 -3.94
C PRO A 67 1.72 7.66 -4.66
N LYS A 68 0.59 7.62 -3.92
CA LYS A 68 -0.75 7.66 -4.50
C LYS A 68 -1.12 9.03 -5.08
N LEU A 69 -0.65 10.12 -4.47
CA LEU A 69 -0.91 11.47 -4.97
C LEU A 69 -0.21 11.69 -6.31
N ASN A 70 1.07 11.34 -6.41
CA ASN A 70 1.82 11.53 -7.65
C ASN A 70 1.25 10.74 -8.84
N SER A 71 0.82 9.49 -8.63
CA SER A 71 0.27 8.65 -9.70
C SER A 71 -1.06 9.18 -10.24
N TRP A 72 -1.95 9.65 -9.35
CA TRP A 72 -3.26 10.18 -9.73
C TRP A 72 -3.16 11.53 -10.47
N PHE A 73 -2.39 12.48 -9.94
CA PHE A 73 -2.22 13.79 -10.57
C PHE A 73 -1.51 13.69 -11.92
N ASN A 74 -0.51 12.81 -12.06
CA ASN A 74 0.14 12.56 -13.34
C ASN A 74 -0.83 11.94 -14.35
N GLY A 75 -1.72 11.04 -13.91
CA GLY A 75 -2.75 10.47 -14.77
C GLY A 75 -3.76 11.51 -15.26
N VAL A 76 -4.21 12.41 -14.39
CA VAL A 76 -5.14 13.50 -14.74
C VAL A 76 -4.47 14.52 -15.65
N MET A 77 -3.23 14.94 -15.35
CA MET A 77 -2.50 15.89 -16.20
C MET A 77 -2.24 15.32 -17.59
N LYS A 78 -1.84 14.04 -17.69
CA LYS A 78 -1.67 13.36 -18.97
C LYS A 78 -2.98 13.30 -19.77
N PHE A 79 -4.10 13.00 -19.12
CA PHE A 79 -5.41 13.00 -19.75
C PHE A 79 -5.79 14.38 -20.34
N PHE A 80 -5.46 15.48 -19.67
CA PHE A 80 -5.70 16.83 -20.17
C PHE A 80 -4.70 17.30 -21.22
N GLU A 81 -3.46 16.83 -21.18
CA GLU A 81 -2.47 17.01 -22.25
C GLU A 81 -2.92 16.30 -23.53
N ASP A 82 -3.37 15.04 -23.42
CA ASP A 82 -3.87 14.27 -24.57
C ASP A 82 -5.18 14.86 -25.18
N LEU A 83 -5.93 15.69 -24.41
CA LEU A 83 -7.17 16.37 -24.83
C LEU A 83 -6.94 17.76 -25.43
N LYS A 84 -5.80 18.39 -25.17
CA LYS A 84 -5.39 19.63 -25.80
C LYS A 84 -4.45 19.27 -26.94
N PHE A 85 -5.02 19.07 -28.14
CA PHE A 85 -4.36 18.83 -29.43
C PHE A 85 -2.83 19.03 -29.48
#